data_AF-A0A0N4X0G2-F1
#
_entry.id   AF-A0A0N4X0G2-F1
#
_cell.length_a   1.000
_cell.length_b   1.000
_cell.length_c   1.000
_cell.angle_alpha   90.00
_cell.angle_beta   90.00
_cell.angle_gamma   90.00
#
_symmetry.space_group_name_H-M   'P 1'
#
loop_
_entity.id
_entity.type
_entity.pdbx_description
1 polymer ?
#
loop_
_entity_poly.entity_id
_entity_poly.type
_entity_poly.pdbx_seq_one_letter_code
_entity_poly.pdbx_strand_id
1 'polypeptide(L)'
;MHSQRRKVDDLQKIKQRLRSLQAALLTLKKPADLFNSIVNVTREVMLLCSTHSHFRSQAHRNASSSEKWRERKRDVEILGAETENCELPFFSPRQHLRVLHASTPILIALGKLSNAAWNTMLDQPLHYEDAKGNTQPVLIRMETVEDIVVDQLASIKDFYAELRILQTTIIQNELQERKLDEQIVLASLNAVKNSVNELAKRMDSYPMRPFLRANDSSTDAQHNRAPEETRSCQARSGRKNKNKTSGTRL
;
A
#
# COMPACT_ATOMS: atom_id res chain seq x y z
N MET A 1 42.55 -14.34 -64.49
CA MET A 1 42.74 -12.95 -64.02
C MET A 1 41.46 -12.29 -63.54
N HIS A 2 40.36 -12.20 -64.32
CA HIS A 2 39.12 -11.54 -63.87
C HIS A 2 38.38 -12.22 -62.69
N SER A 3 38.46 -13.55 -62.57
CA SER A 3 37.80 -14.28 -61.47
C SER A 3 38.42 -13.99 -60.09
N GLN A 4 39.74 -13.78 -60.01
CA GLN A 4 40.41 -13.44 -58.76
C GLN A 4 40.10 -12.02 -58.27
N ARG A 5 39.99 -11.04 -59.19
CA ARG A 5 39.60 -9.67 -58.82
C ARG A 5 38.20 -9.60 -58.22
N ARG A 6 37.22 -10.29 -58.82
CA ARG A 6 35.84 -10.37 -58.28
C ARG A 6 35.82 -10.93 -56.86
N LYS A 7 36.58 -12.00 -56.58
CA LYS A 7 36.68 -12.59 -55.23
C LYS A 7 37.27 -11.63 -54.19
N VAL A 8 38.25 -10.82 -54.57
CA VAL A 8 38.86 -9.83 -53.66
C VAL A 8 37.87 -8.69 -53.35
N ASP A 9 37.14 -8.20 -54.36
CA ASP A 9 36.14 -7.15 -54.19
C ASP A 9 34.97 -7.62 -53.31
N ASP A 10 34.52 -8.86 -53.48
CA ASP A 10 33.46 -9.47 -52.65
C ASP A 10 33.89 -9.64 -51.19
N LEU A 11 35.12 -10.09 -50.95
CA LEU A 11 35.69 -10.17 -49.61
C LEU A 11 35.80 -8.80 -48.94
N GLN A 12 36.19 -7.76 -49.69
CA GLN A 12 36.24 -6.40 -49.16
C GLN A 12 34.85 -5.87 -48.80
N LYS A 13 33.83 -6.09 -49.65
CA LYS A 13 32.44 -5.72 -49.37
C LYS A 13 31.90 -6.41 -48.12
N ILE A 14 32.16 -7.71 -47.96
CA ILE A 14 31.77 -8.47 -46.77
C ILE A 14 32.47 -7.90 -45.53
N LYS A 15 33.79 -7.65 -45.61
CA LYS A 15 34.55 -7.06 -44.49
C LYS A 15 34.07 -5.66 -44.12
N GLN A 16 33.60 -4.88 -45.09
CA GLN A 16 33.06 -3.53 -44.86
C GLN A 16 31.66 -3.58 -44.26
N ARG A 17 30.78 -4.48 -44.73
CA ARG A 17 29.49 -4.77 -44.09
C ARG A 17 29.65 -5.26 -42.65
N LEU A 18 30.62 -6.14 -42.40
CA LEU A 18 30.90 -6.66 -41.06
C LEU A 18 31.39 -5.54 -40.13
N ARG A 19 32.25 -4.64 -40.62
CA ARG A 19 32.66 -3.44 -39.88
C ARG A 19 31.50 -2.47 -39.63
N SER A 20 30.61 -2.27 -40.60
CA SER A 20 29.41 -1.43 -40.43
C SER A 20 28.41 -2.03 -39.45
N LEU A 21 28.18 -3.34 -39.50
CA LEU A 21 27.37 -4.06 -38.51
C LEU A 21 28.01 -4.01 -37.12
N GLN A 22 29.32 -4.19 -37.01
CA GLN A 22 30.04 -3.99 -35.75
C GLN A 22 29.93 -2.55 -35.24
N ALA A 23 29.95 -1.55 -36.13
CA ALA A 23 29.75 -0.14 -35.79
C ALA A 23 28.31 0.18 -35.35
N ALA A 24 27.32 -0.49 -35.94
CA ALA A 24 25.93 -0.40 -35.48
C ALA A 24 25.72 -1.11 -34.13
N LEU A 25 26.47 -2.20 -33.88
CA LEU A 25 26.52 -2.90 -32.59
C LEU A 25 27.43 -2.22 -31.55
N LEU A 26 28.16 -1.15 -31.91
CA LEU A 26 29.22 -0.55 -31.07
C LEU A 26 28.69 0.30 -29.90
N THR A 27 27.37 0.39 -29.70
CA THR A 27 26.75 0.86 -28.44
C THR A 27 26.55 -0.25 -27.41
N LEU A 28 27.08 -1.46 -27.65
CA LEU A 28 27.11 -2.51 -26.63
C LEU A 28 27.97 -2.08 -25.43
N LYS A 29 27.36 -2.18 -24.24
CA LYS A 29 28.03 -1.96 -22.95
C LYS A 29 29.27 -2.85 -22.82
N LYS A 30 30.29 -2.37 -22.08
CA LYS A 30 31.44 -3.22 -21.72
C LYS A 30 30.96 -4.39 -20.86
N PRO A 31 31.65 -5.54 -20.85
CA PRO A 31 31.22 -6.71 -20.07
C PRO A 31 30.96 -6.42 -18.59
N ALA A 32 31.85 -5.65 -17.93
CA ALA A 32 31.67 -5.25 -16.53
C ALA A 32 30.44 -4.36 -16.32
N ASP A 33 30.21 -3.39 -17.22
CA ASP A 33 29.05 -2.48 -17.14
C ASP A 33 27.73 -3.22 -17.42
N LEU A 34 27.75 -4.20 -18.33
CA LEU A 34 26.63 -5.08 -18.61
C LEU A 34 26.28 -5.92 -17.38
N PHE A 35 27.28 -6.57 -16.78
CA PHE A 35 27.11 -7.35 -15.57
C PHE A 35 26.54 -6.51 -14.43
N ASN A 36 27.14 -5.36 -14.13
CA ASN A 36 26.63 -4.44 -13.11
C ASN A 36 25.19 -3.99 -13.39
N SER A 37 24.85 -3.77 -14.66
CA SER A 37 23.46 -3.44 -15.04
C SER A 37 22.51 -4.59 -14.73
N ILE A 38 22.88 -5.84 -15.05
CA ILE A 38 22.07 -7.04 -14.75
C ILE A 38 21.89 -7.18 -13.24
N VAL A 39 22.96 -7.03 -12.47
CA VAL A 39 22.93 -7.10 -11.01
C VAL A 39 21.98 -6.05 -10.43
N ASN A 40 22.07 -4.81 -10.90
CA ASN A 40 21.22 -3.72 -10.43
C ASN A 40 19.74 -3.97 -10.73
N VAL A 41 19.41 -4.41 -11.94
CA VAL A 41 18.01 -4.71 -12.30
C VAL A 41 17.50 -5.95 -11.54
N THR A 42 18.36 -6.94 -11.30
CA THR A 42 18.00 -8.10 -10.47
C THR A 42 17.70 -7.68 -9.03
N ARG A 43 18.51 -6.79 -8.45
CA ARG A 43 18.25 -6.20 -7.12
C ARG A 43 16.93 -5.45 -7.08
N GLU A 44 16.58 -4.72 -8.14
CA GLU A 44 15.29 -4.05 -8.27
C GLU A 44 14.14 -5.07 -8.21
N VAL A 45 14.23 -6.20 -8.92
CA VAL A 45 13.24 -7.28 -8.83
C VAL A 45 13.13 -7.81 -7.40
N MET A 46 14.26 -8.08 -6.73
CA MET A 46 14.24 -8.56 -5.33
C MET A 46 13.60 -7.56 -4.36
N LEU A 47 13.85 -6.27 -4.56
CA LEU A 47 13.23 -5.20 -3.79
C LEU A 47 11.71 -5.17 -3.99
N LEU A 48 11.25 -5.30 -5.24
CA LEU A 48 9.82 -5.39 -5.54
C LEU A 48 9.16 -6.61 -4.85
N CYS A 49 9.83 -7.76 -4.83
CA CYS A 49 9.35 -8.95 -4.10
C CYS A 49 9.20 -8.67 -2.60
N SER A 50 10.18 -7.96 -2.01
CA SER A 50 10.15 -7.58 -0.59
C SER A 50 8.99 -6.62 -0.30
N THR A 51 8.75 -5.65 -1.17
CA THR A 51 7.62 -4.70 -1.06
C THR A 51 6.28 -5.42 -1.13
N HIS A 52 6.11 -6.35 -2.08
CA HIS A 52 4.89 -7.16 -2.16
C HIS A 52 4.68 -8.01 -0.88
N SER A 53 5.74 -8.63 -0.36
CA SER A 53 5.69 -9.39 0.90
C SER A 53 5.32 -8.50 2.10
N HIS A 54 5.76 -7.24 2.08
CA HIS A 54 5.38 -6.25 3.08
C HIS A 54 3.89 -5.92 3.03
N PHE A 55 3.31 -5.73 1.82
CA PHE A 55 1.87 -5.52 1.66
C PHE A 55 1.04 -6.70 2.17
N ARG A 56 1.44 -7.94 1.86
CA ARG A 56 0.81 -9.14 2.44
C ARG A 56 0.85 -9.14 3.97
N SER A 57 1.99 -8.77 4.54
CA SER A 57 2.13 -8.65 6.00
C SER A 57 1.22 -7.56 6.58
N GLN A 58 1.05 -6.43 5.90
CA GLN A 58 0.11 -5.38 6.32
C GLN A 58 -1.34 -5.85 6.24
N ALA A 59 -1.75 -6.53 5.16
CA ALA A 59 -3.10 -7.08 5.05
C ALA A 59 -3.45 -8.01 6.21
N HIS A 60 -2.53 -8.92 6.58
CA HIS A 60 -2.72 -9.81 7.73
C HIS A 60 -2.86 -9.05 9.06
N ARG A 61 -2.08 -7.98 9.26
CA ARG A 61 -2.22 -7.10 10.43
C ARG A 61 -3.58 -6.41 10.44
N ASN A 62 -4.02 -5.86 9.32
CA ASN A 62 -5.32 -5.19 9.20
C ASN A 62 -6.49 -6.16 9.43
N ALA A 63 -6.37 -7.39 8.93
CA ALA A 63 -7.37 -8.44 9.18
C ALA A 63 -7.48 -8.80 10.67
N SER A 64 -6.35 -8.81 11.39
CA SER A 64 -6.29 -9.15 12.81
C SER A 64 -6.44 -7.95 13.75
N SER A 65 -6.52 -6.74 13.22
CA SER A 65 -6.59 -5.51 14.00
C SER A 65 -7.92 -5.39 14.75
N SER A 66 -7.85 -4.91 16.00
CA SER A 66 -9.00 -4.57 16.83
C SER A 66 -9.55 -3.16 16.56
N GLU A 67 -9.03 -2.48 15.54
CA GLU A 67 -9.50 -1.15 15.16
C GLU A 67 -10.94 -1.17 14.62
N LYS A 68 -11.55 0.02 14.61
CA LYS A 68 -12.91 0.20 14.11
C LYS A 68 -12.99 -0.23 12.65
N TRP A 69 -14.09 -0.86 12.26
CA TRP A 69 -14.27 -1.36 10.89
C TRP A 69 -14.05 -0.29 9.80
N ARG A 70 -14.35 0.99 10.09
CA ARG A 70 -14.14 2.11 9.15
C ARG A 70 -12.66 2.34 8.82
N GLU A 71 -11.81 2.25 9.83
CA GLU A 71 -10.36 2.42 9.68
C GLU A 71 -9.80 1.23 8.90
N ARG A 72 -10.13 0.01 9.33
CA ARG A 72 -9.76 -1.21 8.61
C ARG A 72 -10.21 -1.21 7.14
N LYS A 73 -11.44 -0.75 6.85
CA LYS A 73 -11.94 -0.65 5.47
C LYS A 73 -11.09 0.30 4.64
N ARG A 74 -10.81 1.50 5.15
CA ARG A 74 -9.97 2.50 4.48
C ARG A 74 -8.58 1.93 4.20
N ASP A 75 -7.96 1.29 5.18
CA ASP A 75 -6.59 0.79 5.05
C ASP A 75 -6.52 -0.36 4.05
N VAL A 76 -7.53 -1.23 4.01
CA VAL A 76 -7.64 -2.30 3.00
C VAL A 76 -7.93 -1.74 1.60
N GLU A 77 -8.69 -0.66 1.48
CA GLU A 77 -8.90 0.04 0.20
C GLU A 77 -7.59 0.67 -0.33
N ILE A 78 -6.83 1.33 0.55
CA ILE A 78 -5.51 1.88 0.22
C ILE A 78 -4.58 0.75 -0.23
N LEU A 79 -4.51 -0.32 0.55
CA LEU A 79 -3.65 -1.47 0.24
C LEU A 79 -4.06 -2.16 -1.07
N GLY A 80 -5.36 -2.21 -1.37
CA GLY A 80 -5.88 -2.69 -2.64
C GLY A 80 -5.38 -1.86 -3.83
N ALA A 81 -5.45 -0.53 -3.72
CA ALA A 81 -4.96 0.37 -4.75
C ALA A 81 -3.42 0.30 -4.90
N GLU A 82 -2.68 0.16 -3.81
CA GLU A 82 -1.22 -0.04 -3.85
C GLU A 82 -0.85 -1.38 -4.50
N THR A 83 -1.58 -2.44 -4.18
CA THR A 83 -1.38 -3.78 -4.75
C THR A 83 -1.66 -3.82 -6.26
N GLU A 84 -2.71 -3.16 -6.72
CA GLU A 84 -3.01 -3.05 -8.15
C GLU A 84 -1.88 -2.37 -8.92
N ASN A 85 -1.22 -1.39 -8.30
CA ASN A 85 -0.05 -0.72 -8.86
C ASN A 85 1.24 -1.57 -8.80
N CYS A 86 1.27 -2.71 -8.10
CA CYS A 86 2.47 -3.54 -7.96
C CYS A 86 2.79 -4.37 -9.20
N GLU A 87 1.81 -4.70 -10.05
CA GLU A 87 2.08 -5.50 -11.25
C GLU A 87 2.95 -4.75 -12.26
N LEU A 88 2.69 -3.45 -12.45
CA LEU A 88 3.34 -2.62 -13.45
C LEU A 88 4.87 -2.54 -13.27
N PRO A 89 5.39 -2.31 -12.05
CA PRO A 89 6.83 -2.32 -11.78
C PRO A 89 7.56 -3.60 -12.14
N PHE A 90 6.93 -4.78 -12.21
CA PHE A 90 7.63 -6.02 -12.55
C PHE A 90 7.92 -6.17 -14.06
N PHE A 91 7.14 -5.55 -14.93
CA PHE A 91 7.32 -5.70 -16.39
C PHE A 91 8.57 -5.00 -16.90
N SER A 92 8.86 -3.80 -16.40
CA SER A 92 10.03 -3.00 -16.79
C SER A 92 11.37 -3.73 -16.54
N PRO A 93 11.71 -4.15 -15.30
CA PRO A 93 12.97 -4.84 -15.01
C PRO A 93 13.04 -6.20 -15.70
N ARG A 94 11.92 -6.92 -15.84
CA ARG A 94 11.87 -8.18 -16.61
C ARG A 94 12.30 -7.96 -18.06
N GLN A 95 11.70 -6.97 -18.75
CA GLN A 95 12.05 -6.68 -20.13
C GLN A 95 13.49 -6.18 -20.25
N HIS A 96 13.95 -5.37 -19.31
CA HIS A 96 15.32 -4.88 -19.28
C HIS A 96 16.32 -6.03 -19.11
N LEU A 97 16.07 -6.97 -18.19
CA LEU A 97 16.91 -8.15 -18.01
C LEU A 97 17.00 -8.99 -19.29
N ARG A 98 15.88 -9.21 -20.00
CA ARG A 98 15.88 -9.93 -21.28
C ARG A 98 16.81 -9.30 -22.30
N VAL A 99 16.75 -7.97 -22.44
CA VAL A 99 17.62 -7.22 -23.36
C VAL A 99 19.09 -7.29 -22.93
N LEU A 100 19.37 -7.16 -21.63
CA LEU A 100 20.73 -7.25 -21.10
C LEU A 100 21.30 -8.66 -21.31
N HIS A 101 20.57 -9.72 -20.97
CA HIS A 101 21.02 -11.11 -21.17
C HIS A 101 21.16 -11.48 -22.65
N ALA A 102 20.32 -10.92 -23.54
CA ALA A 102 20.50 -11.08 -24.99
C ALA A 102 21.78 -10.39 -25.52
N SER A 103 22.33 -9.42 -24.79
CA SER A 103 23.59 -8.74 -25.16
C SER A 103 24.82 -9.62 -24.91
N THR A 104 24.74 -10.55 -23.95
CA THR A 104 25.84 -11.47 -23.60
C THR A 104 26.31 -12.35 -24.76
N PRO A 105 25.44 -13.14 -25.45
CA PRO A 105 25.88 -13.96 -26.58
C PRO A 105 26.44 -13.12 -27.73
N ILE A 106 25.99 -11.88 -27.90
CA ILE A 106 26.54 -10.95 -28.89
C ILE A 106 27.98 -10.54 -28.51
N LEU A 107 28.22 -10.19 -27.24
CA LEU A 107 29.58 -9.91 -26.76
C LEU A 107 30.53 -11.11 -26.92
N ILE A 108 30.02 -12.32 -26.70
CA ILE A 108 30.78 -13.56 -26.90
C ILE A 108 31.10 -13.78 -28.39
N ALA A 109 30.11 -13.65 -29.26
CA ALA A 109 30.29 -13.80 -30.72
C ALA A 109 31.27 -12.75 -31.28
N LEU A 110 31.31 -11.55 -30.69
CA LEU A 110 32.26 -10.49 -31.05
C LEU A 110 33.67 -10.69 -30.46
N GLY A 111 33.89 -11.73 -29.65
CA GLY A 111 35.17 -11.99 -28.99
C GLY A 111 35.53 -10.97 -27.90
N LYS A 112 34.57 -10.14 -27.46
CA LYS A 112 34.78 -9.15 -26.39
C LYS A 112 34.73 -9.75 -24.99
N LEU A 113 34.15 -10.94 -24.87
CA LEU A 113 33.96 -11.68 -23.63
C LEU A 113 34.01 -13.17 -23.96
N SER A 114 34.71 -14.00 -23.18
CA SER A 114 34.65 -15.45 -23.35
C SER A 114 33.49 -16.03 -22.51
N ASN A 115 32.95 -17.17 -22.94
CA ASN A 115 31.89 -17.85 -22.19
C ASN A 115 32.35 -18.24 -20.76
N ALA A 116 33.60 -18.70 -20.62
CA ALA A 116 34.18 -19.04 -19.32
C ALA A 116 34.31 -17.81 -18.40
N ALA A 117 34.75 -16.66 -18.95
CA ALA A 117 34.83 -15.43 -18.18
C ALA A 117 33.44 -14.94 -17.73
N TRP A 118 32.44 -15.04 -18.60
CA TRP A 118 31.06 -14.70 -18.24
C TRP A 118 30.51 -15.58 -17.11
N ASN A 119 30.67 -16.90 -17.21
CA ASN A 119 30.24 -17.82 -16.16
C ASN A 119 30.95 -17.53 -14.83
N THR A 120 32.26 -17.25 -14.87
CA THR A 120 33.02 -16.86 -13.68
C THR A 120 32.47 -15.58 -13.04
N MET A 121 31.97 -14.62 -13.83
CA MET A 121 31.31 -13.41 -13.31
C MET A 121 29.95 -13.75 -12.67
N LEU A 122 29.16 -14.62 -13.29
CA LEU A 122 27.87 -15.06 -12.74
C LEU A 122 27.99 -15.85 -11.43
N ASP A 123 29.09 -16.57 -11.24
CA ASP A 123 29.34 -17.36 -10.04
C ASP A 123 29.88 -16.51 -8.87
N GLN A 124 30.09 -15.21 -9.07
CA GLN A 124 30.50 -14.32 -7.98
C GLN A 124 29.38 -14.19 -6.94
N PRO A 125 29.70 -14.33 -5.64
CA PRO A 125 28.72 -14.18 -4.59
C PRO A 125 28.26 -12.73 -4.51
N LEU A 126 26.98 -12.49 -4.80
CA LEU A 126 26.37 -11.17 -4.74
C LEU A 126 25.31 -11.13 -3.65
N HIS A 127 25.21 -9.96 -3.03
CA HIS A 127 24.29 -9.73 -1.93
C HIS A 127 23.51 -8.42 -2.13
N TYR A 128 22.34 -8.35 -1.52
CA TYR A 128 21.52 -7.16 -1.39
C TYR A 128 20.98 -7.06 0.04
N GLU A 129 20.61 -5.84 0.45
CA GLU A 129 19.93 -5.61 1.73
C GLU A 129 18.42 -5.57 1.49
N ASP A 130 17.68 -6.38 2.25
CA ASP A 130 16.22 -6.38 2.21
C ASP A 130 15.62 -5.16 2.93
N ALA A 131 14.29 -4.98 2.86
CA ALA A 131 13.60 -3.89 3.54
C ALA A 131 13.71 -3.94 5.08
N LYS A 132 14.21 -5.04 5.65
CA LYS A 132 14.44 -5.25 7.08
C LYS A 132 15.93 -5.09 7.46
N GLY A 133 16.81 -4.77 6.51
CA GLY A 133 18.24 -4.64 6.70
C GLY A 133 19.02 -5.96 6.74
N ASN A 134 18.40 -7.09 6.37
CA ASN A 134 19.11 -8.37 6.28
C ASN A 134 19.81 -8.51 4.93
N THR A 135 21.02 -9.07 4.96
CA THR A 135 21.76 -9.41 3.76
C THR A 135 21.24 -10.71 3.15
N GLN A 136 20.78 -10.66 1.90
CA GLN A 136 20.25 -11.80 1.15
C GLN A 136 21.06 -12.02 -0.13
N PRO A 137 21.21 -13.28 -0.60
CA PRO A 137 21.91 -13.57 -1.85
C PRO A 137 21.11 -13.06 -3.06
N VAL A 138 21.79 -12.50 -4.06
CA VAL A 138 21.19 -12.08 -5.33
C VAL A 138 21.26 -13.23 -6.33
N LEU A 139 20.12 -13.61 -6.89
CA LEU A 139 20.01 -14.65 -7.92
C LEU A 139 20.14 -14.01 -9.30
N ILE A 140 21.28 -14.17 -9.97
CA ILE A 140 21.58 -13.49 -11.26
C ILE A 140 21.15 -14.32 -12.48
N ARG A 141 20.88 -15.62 -12.30
CA ARG A 141 20.52 -16.51 -13.41
C ARG A 141 19.18 -16.07 -13.99
N MET A 142 19.16 -15.82 -15.30
CA MET A 142 17.99 -15.24 -15.97
C MET A 142 16.74 -16.11 -15.79
N GLU A 143 16.89 -17.42 -15.94
CA GLU A 143 15.80 -18.38 -15.82
C GLU A 143 15.17 -18.29 -14.43
N THR A 144 16.00 -18.29 -13.38
CA THR A 144 15.55 -18.17 -12.00
C THR A 144 14.86 -16.83 -11.72
N VAL A 145 15.39 -15.72 -12.25
CA VAL A 145 14.75 -14.41 -12.08
C VAL A 145 13.43 -14.33 -12.84
N GLU A 146 13.34 -14.91 -14.03
CA GLU A 146 12.08 -14.98 -14.78
C GLU A 146 11.01 -15.78 -14.04
N ASP A 147 11.37 -16.94 -13.51
CA ASP A 147 10.47 -17.78 -12.72
C ASP A 147 9.96 -17.01 -11.50
N ILE A 148 10.86 -16.34 -10.76
CA ILE A 148 10.47 -15.47 -9.64
C ILE A 148 9.50 -14.37 -10.08
N VAL A 149 9.76 -13.69 -11.20
CA VAL A 149 8.85 -12.63 -11.67
C VAL A 149 7.48 -13.21 -12.04
N VAL A 150 7.43 -14.36 -12.71
CA VAL A 150 6.16 -15.03 -13.06
C VAL A 150 5.39 -15.43 -11.80
N ASP A 151 6.08 -16.03 -10.83
CA ASP A 151 5.50 -16.44 -9.55
C ASP A 151 4.98 -15.23 -8.76
N GLN A 152 5.73 -14.13 -8.72
CA GLN A 152 5.30 -12.89 -8.06
C GLN A 152 4.07 -12.28 -8.74
N LEU A 153 4.02 -12.25 -10.08
CA LEU A 153 2.85 -11.75 -10.80
C LEU A 153 1.60 -12.61 -10.54
N ALA A 154 1.75 -13.94 -10.45
CA ALA A 154 0.65 -14.81 -10.04
C ALA A 154 0.24 -14.54 -8.58
N SER A 155 1.22 -14.44 -7.69
CA SER A 155 1.03 -14.17 -6.27
C SER A 155 0.33 -12.82 -6.00
N ILE A 156 0.58 -11.79 -6.81
CA ILE A 156 -0.10 -10.48 -6.71
C ILE A 156 -1.59 -10.63 -7.03
N LYS A 157 -1.95 -11.41 -8.06
CA LYS A 157 -3.34 -11.65 -8.45
C LYS A 157 -4.09 -12.41 -7.36
N ASP A 158 -3.46 -13.44 -6.80
CA ASP A 158 -4.02 -14.19 -5.67
C ASP A 158 -4.22 -13.26 -4.46
N PHE A 159 -3.22 -12.42 -4.16
CA PHE A 159 -3.31 -11.46 -3.06
C PHE A 159 -4.43 -10.43 -3.27
N TYR A 160 -4.65 -9.98 -4.50
CA TYR A 160 -5.77 -9.09 -4.82
C TYR A 160 -7.13 -9.77 -4.59
N ALA A 161 -7.25 -11.06 -4.89
CA ALA A 161 -8.44 -11.84 -4.54
C ALA A 161 -8.63 -11.97 -3.02
N GLU A 162 -7.55 -12.22 -2.27
CA GLU A 162 -7.56 -12.22 -0.80
C GLU A 162 -8.03 -10.87 -0.23
N LEU A 163 -7.54 -9.74 -0.76
CA LEU A 163 -7.97 -8.40 -0.34
C LEU A 163 -9.46 -8.16 -0.60
N ARG A 164 -10.00 -8.64 -1.73
CA ARG A 164 -11.45 -8.55 -1.98
C ARG A 164 -12.27 -9.35 -0.97
N ILE A 165 -11.82 -10.55 -0.61
CA ILE A 165 -12.47 -11.35 0.44
C ILE A 165 -12.43 -10.60 1.77
N LEU A 166 -11.28 -10.02 2.12
CA LEU A 166 -11.13 -9.22 3.33
C LEU A 166 -12.08 -8.00 3.34
N GLN A 167 -12.21 -7.28 2.23
CA GLN A 167 -13.16 -6.18 2.09
C GLN A 167 -14.59 -6.63 2.33
N THR A 168 -15.01 -7.75 1.73
CA THR A 168 -16.37 -8.29 1.94
C THR A 168 -16.62 -8.68 3.40
N THR A 169 -15.61 -9.25 4.06
CA THR A 169 -15.68 -9.61 5.48
C THR A 169 -15.83 -8.38 6.36
N ILE A 170 -15.09 -7.30 6.08
CA ILE A 170 -15.20 -6.04 6.83
C ILE A 170 -16.60 -5.43 6.67
N ILE A 171 -17.19 -5.46 5.47
CA ILE A 171 -18.55 -4.98 5.21
C ILE A 171 -19.59 -5.82 5.97
N GLN A 172 -19.42 -7.14 6.03
CA GLN A 172 -20.31 -8.00 6.82
C GLN A 172 -20.24 -7.68 8.32
N ASN A 173 -19.03 -7.45 8.84
CA ASN A 173 -18.84 -7.02 10.23
C ASN A 173 -19.51 -5.67 10.50
N GLU A 174 -19.40 -4.70 9.59
CA GLU A 174 -20.12 -3.43 9.67
C GLU A 174 -21.63 -3.63 9.79
N LEU A 175 -22.21 -4.49 8.94
CA LEU A 175 -23.65 -4.76 8.96
C LEU A 175 -24.08 -5.43 10.28
N GLN A 176 -23.23 -6.31 10.82
CA GLN A 176 -23.49 -6.96 12.09
C GLN A 176 -23.43 -5.97 13.27
N GLU A 177 -22.42 -5.10 13.32
CA GLU A 177 -22.30 -4.05 14.34
C GLU A 177 -23.51 -3.09 14.29
N ARG A 178 -23.90 -2.64 13.09
CA ARG A 178 -25.09 -1.77 12.93
C ARG A 178 -26.37 -2.42 13.44
N LYS A 179 -26.57 -3.72 13.19
CA LYS A 179 -27.73 -4.47 13.69
C LYS A 179 -27.73 -4.57 15.21
N LEU A 180 -26.56 -4.77 15.82
CA LEU A 180 -26.42 -4.80 17.28
C LEU A 180 -26.72 -3.42 17.89
N ASP A 181 -26.18 -2.35 17.30
CA ASP A 181 -26.46 -0.98 17.74
C ASP A 181 -27.95 -0.66 17.66
N GLU A 182 -28.62 -1.02 16.56
CA GLU A 182 -30.06 -0.84 16.41
C GLU A 182 -30.86 -1.60 17.48
N GLN A 183 -30.49 -2.85 17.78
CA GLN A 183 -31.12 -3.62 18.85
C GLN A 183 -30.93 -2.97 20.23
N ILE A 184 -29.74 -2.44 20.52
CA ILE A 184 -29.44 -1.74 21.78
C ILE A 184 -30.28 -0.45 21.89
N VAL A 185 -30.40 0.32 20.81
CA VAL A 185 -31.22 1.53 20.77
C VAL A 185 -32.70 1.20 20.99
N LEU A 186 -33.23 0.17 20.31
CA LEU A 186 -34.62 -0.28 20.49
C LEU A 186 -34.88 -0.77 21.92
N ALA A 187 -33.96 -1.54 22.50
CA ALA A 187 -34.05 -2.00 23.88
C ALA A 187 -34.07 -0.82 24.87
N SER A 188 -33.20 0.18 24.65
CA SER A 188 -33.14 1.41 25.46
C SER A 188 -34.43 2.23 25.34
N LEU A 189 -34.98 2.36 24.14
CA LEU A 189 -36.23 3.07 23.90
C LEU A 189 -37.42 2.37 24.56
N ASN A 190 -37.46 1.03 24.52
CA ASN A 190 -38.46 0.25 25.23
C ASN A 190 -38.33 0.40 26.75
N ALA A 191 -37.11 0.46 27.29
CA ALA A 191 -36.89 0.72 28.71
C ALA A 191 -37.41 2.11 29.12
N VAL A 192 -37.12 3.15 28.33
CA VAL A 192 -37.65 4.51 28.55
C VAL A 192 -39.18 4.51 28.47
N LYS A 193 -39.77 3.91 27.44
CA LYS A 193 -41.23 3.80 27.29
C LYS A 193 -41.87 3.13 28.51
N ASN A 194 -41.27 2.05 29.01
CA ASN A 194 -41.75 1.35 30.18
C ASN A 194 -41.67 2.23 31.44
N SER A 195 -40.58 2.97 31.63
CA SER A 195 -40.43 3.90 32.75
C SER A 195 -41.44 5.05 32.70
N VAL A 196 -41.74 5.59 31.51
CA VAL A 196 -42.77 6.63 31.31
C VAL A 196 -44.16 6.08 31.61
N ASN A 197 -44.47 4.88 31.13
CA ASN A 197 -45.75 4.23 31.42
C ASN A 197 -45.91 3.94 32.91
N GLU A 198 -44.85 3.55 33.60
CA GLU A 198 -44.87 3.35 35.05
C GLU A 198 -45.11 4.68 35.78
N LEU A 199 -44.44 5.75 35.38
CA LEU A 199 -44.65 7.08 35.94
C LEU A 199 -46.08 7.57 35.72
N ALA A 200 -46.63 7.39 34.52
CA ALA A 200 -48.02 7.74 34.19
C ALA A 200 -49.00 6.98 35.08
N LYS A 201 -48.82 5.65 35.24
CA LYS A 201 -49.64 4.85 36.16
C LYS A 201 -49.55 5.36 37.60
N ARG A 202 -48.36 5.76 38.07
CA ARG A 202 -48.20 6.35 39.40
C ARG A 202 -48.97 7.67 39.50
N MET A 203 -48.89 8.55 38.50
CA MET A 203 -49.65 9.80 38.47
C MET A 203 -51.16 9.58 38.49
N ASP A 204 -51.68 8.62 37.72
CA ASP A 204 -53.11 8.30 37.68
C ASP A 204 -53.61 7.70 39.02
N SER A 205 -52.72 7.05 39.78
CA SER A 205 -53.03 6.50 41.10
C SER A 205 -52.95 7.53 42.24
N TYR A 206 -52.49 8.75 41.99
CA TYR A 206 -52.54 9.82 42.99
C TYR A 206 -53.97 10.38 43.07
N PRO A 207 -54.65 10.30 44.23
CA PRO A 207 -55.91 11.00 44.40
C PRO A 207 -55.62 12.50 44.32
N MET A 208 -56.09 13.16 43.26
CA MET A 208 -56.18 14.61 43.19
C MET A 208 -56.93 15.08 44.44
N ARG A 209 -56.20 15.64 45.41
CA ARG A 209 -56.84 16.37 46.52
C ARG A 209 -57.68 17.46 45.88
N PRO A 210 -58.97 17.60 46.22
CA PRO A 210 -59.78 18.70 45.74
C PRO A 210 -59.08 19.99 46.12
N PHE A 211 -58.68 20.77 45.11
CA PHE A 211 -58.26 22.14 45.30
C PHE A 211 -59.49 22.89 45.81
N LEU A 212 -59.60 23.01 47.14
CA LEU A 212 -60.59 23.88 47.75
C LEU A 212 -60.28 25.31 47.26
N ARG A 213 -61.17 25.82 46.40
CA ARG A 213 -61.33 27.25 46.17
C ARG A 213 -61.58 27.92 47.52
N ALA A 214 -60.58 28.58 48.06
CA ALA A 214 -60.79 29.71 48.95
C ALA A 214 -60.54 30.96 48.12
N ASN A 215 -61.63 31.60 47.70
CA ASN A 215 -61.61 33.03 47.48
C ASN A 215 -61.28 33.68 48.82
N ASP A 216 -60.32 34.59 48.87
CA ASP A 216 -60.46 35.83 49.62
C ASP A 216 -59.47 36.88 49.09
N SER A 217 -59.99 38.10 49.10
CA SER A 217 -59.55 39.35 48.51
C SER A 217 -58.49 40.13 49.32
N SER A 218 -57.81 41.07 48.63
CA SER A 218 -57.09 42.24 49.17
C SER A 218 -55.79 41.95 49.94
N THR A 219 -54.71 42.72 49.87
CA THR A 219 -54.50 44.13 49.52
C THR A 219 -53.02 44.38 49.19
N ASP A 220 -52.76 45.53 48.58
CA ASP A 220 -51.48 46.14 48.19
C ASP A 220 -50.26 45.97 49.12
N ALA A 221 -49.08 45.85 48.51
CA ALA A 221 -47.86 46.54 48.96
C ALA A 221 -46.82 46.65 47.83
N GLN A 222 -46.61 47.89 47.37
CA GLN A 222 -45.45 48.33 46.60
C GLN A 222 -44.14 48.04 47.35
N HIS A 223 -43.10 47.53 46.68
CA HIS A 223 -41.75 48.14 46.66
C HIS A 223 -40.73 47.32 45.83
N ASN A 224 -40.09 48.03 44.89
CA ASN A 224 -38.64 48.04 44.63
C ASN A 224 -37.87 46.72 44.39
N ARG A 225 -37.32 46.55 43.17
CA ARG A 225 -35.92 46.88 42.78
C ARG A 225 -35.46 45.95 41.63
N ALA A 226 -35.05 46.55 40.52
CA ALA A 226 -34.01 46.00 39.64
C ALA A 226 -32.65 46.02 40.38
N PRO A 227 -31.66 45.18 40.00
CA PRO A 227 -30.80 45.47 38.83
C PRO A 227 -30.65 44.26 37.90
N GLU A 228 -30.52 44.47 36.58
CA GLU A 228 -29.24 44.40 35.85
C GLU A 228 -28.32 43.23 36.26
N GLU A 229 -28.08 42.30 35.34
CA GLU A 229 -26.72 41.86 35.04
C GLU A 229 -26.62 41.26 33.63
N THR A 230 -26.05 42.07 32.75
CA THR A 230 -25.41 41.76 31.48
C THR A 230 -24.16 40.89 31.71
N ARG A 231 -24.07 39.73 31.04
CA ARG A 231 -22.81 39.05 30.66
C ARG A 231 -23.11 38.29 29.36
N SER A 232 -22.66 38.65 28.16
CA SER A 232 -21.36 39.13 27.67
C SER A 232 -20.18 38.20 27.99
N CYS A 233 -19.35 38.00 26.97
CA CYS A 233 -18.07 37.30 26.91
C CYS A 233 -18.15 35.77 26.73
N GLN A 234 -17.34 35.12 25.90
CA GLN A 234 -16.40 35.50 24.85
C GLN A 234 -15.80 34.17 24.35
N ALA A 235 -15.30 34.20 23.12
CA ALA A 235 -14.48 33.16 22.54
C ALA A 235 -13.35 32.68 23.46
N ARG A 236 -13.03 31.38 23.39
CA ARG A 236 -11.69 30.88 23.70
C ARG A 236 -11.20 29.93 22.61
N SER A 237 -10.48 30.55 21.67
CA SER A 237 -9.34 29.96 21.00
C SER A 237 -8.42 29.28 22.03
N GLY A 238 -8.05 28.03 21.77
CA GLY A 238 -7.23 27.20 22.63
C GLY A 238 -6.31 26.30 21.81
N ARG A 239 -5.38 26.94 21.09
CA ARG A 239 -4.23 26.34 20.41
C ARG A 239 -3.21 25.84 21.46
N LYS A 240 -2.94 24.54 21.51
CA LYS A 240 -1.70 23.89 22.02
C LYS A 240 -1.54 22.62 21.18
N ASN A 241 -0.66 22.51 20.19
CA ASN A 241 0.79 22.68 20.14
C ASN A 241 1.52 21.89 21.24
N LYS A 242 2.01 20.71 20.86
CA LYS A 242 3.30 20.07 21.17
C LYS A 242 3.14 18.56 21.02
N ASN A 243 3.79 17.99 20.00
CA ASN A 243 4.76 16.94 20.30
C ASN A 243 5.88 16.95 19.27
N LYS A 244 7.06 17.13 19.86
CA LYS A 244 8.38 17.27 19.29
C LYS A 244 9.09 16.03 19.82
N THR A 245 9.35 15.05 18.98
CA THR A 245 10.29 13.96 19.26
C THR A 245 11.02 13.69 17.95
N SER A 246 12.16 14.34 17.78
CA SER A 246 13.49 13.79 18.13
C SER A 246 14.07 13.12 16.92
N GLY A 247 14.96 13.84 16.25
CA GLY A 247 15.91 13.22 15.34
C GLY A 247 16.85 12.30 16.12
N THR A 248 17.31 11.26 15.45
CA THR A 248 18.57 10.61 15.78
C THR A 248 19.23 10.31 14.45
N ARG A 249 20.26 11.10 14.13
CA ARG A 249 21.35 10.71 13.24
C ARG A 249 22.29 9.84 14.07
N LEU A 250 22.63 8.68 13.56
CA LEU A 250 24.00 8.29 13.22
C LEU A 250 23.92 7.47 11.94
#